data_AF-A0A532C6N0-F1
#
_entry.id   AF-A0A532C6N0-F1
#
_cell.length_a   1.000
_cell.length_b   1.000
_cell.length_c   1.000
_cell.angle_alpha   90.00
_cell.angle_beta   90.00
_cell.angle_gamma   90.00
#
_symmetry.space_group_name_H-M   'P 1'
#
loop_
_entity.id
_entity.type
_entity.pdbx_description
1 polymer ?
#
loop_
_entity_poly.entity_id
_entity_poly.type
_entity_poly.pdbx_seq_one_letter_code
_entity_poly.pdbx_strand_id
1 'polypeptide(L)' 'MTQPFRLDAGQIEVVEDRMAEVFRTKTPAQRLAIGFALRRSAERLLRAHLTCTHPGWDSQRVAREVAGRLSHGAT' A
#
# COMPACT_ATOMS: atom_id res chain seq x y z
N MET A 1 -4.97 0.37 29.21
CA MET A 1 -4.33 1.70 29.08
C MET A 1 -4.17 1.98 27.61
N THR A 2 -4.89 2.95 27.05
CA THR A 2 -4.82 3.27 25.62
C THR A 2 -3.70 4.30 25.42
N GLN A 3 -2.53 3.86 24.96
CA GLN A 3 -1.48 4.80 24.55
C GLN A 3 -1.94 5.58 23.32
N PRO A 4 -1.68 6.90 23.23
CA PRO A 4 -1.96 7.67 22.03
C PRO A 4 -1.00 7.21 20.91
N PHE A 5 -1.55 6.67 19.82
CA PHE A 5 -0.77 6.33 18.64
C PHE A 5 -0.17 7.60 18.04
N ARG A 6 1.16 7.65 17.88
CA ARG A 6 1.83 8.73 17.13
C ARG A 6 1.84 8.35 15.64
N LEU A 7 1.31 9.23 14.79
CA LEU A 7 1.25 9.04 13.33
C LEU A 7 2.46 9.67 12.62
N ASP A 8 3.63 9.68 13.27
CA ASP A 8 4.86 10.24 12.71
C ASP A 8 5.82 9.15 12.21
N ALA A 9 6.79 9.55 11.40
CA ALA A 9 7.73 8.63 10.75
C ALA A 9 8.61 7.80 11.73
N GLY A 10 8.63 8.16 13.01
CA GLY A 10 9.33 7.42 14.07
C GLY A 10 8.55 6.22 14.62
N GLN A 11 7.27 6.07 14.27
CA GLN A 11 6.45 4.95 14.73
C GLN A 11 6.05 4.05 13.56
N ILE A 12 6.75 2.92 13.41
CA ILE A 12 6.26 1.82 12.56
C ILE A 12 4.99 1.28 13.25
N GLU A 13 3.87 1.23 12.53
CA GLU A 13 2.66 0.59 13.06
C GLU A 13 2.96 -0.90 13.33
N VAL A 14 3.15 -1.23 14.61
CA VAL A 14 3.38 -2.60 15.05
C VAL A 14 2.03 -3.32 15.07
N VAL A 15 1.92 -4.41 14.30
CA VAL A 15 0.74 -5.26 14.32
C VAL A 15 0.58 -5.85 15.71
N GLU A 16 -0.59 -5.66 16.32
CA GLU A 16 -0.92 -6.22 17.63
C GLU A 16 -0.77 -7.76 17.63
N ASP A 17 -0.28 -8.34 18.74
CA ASP A 17 0.03 -9.77 18.83
C ASP A 17 -1.14 -10.67 18.41
N ARG A 18 -2.37 -10.33 18.81
CA ARG A 18 -3.57 -11.08 18.41
C ARG A 18 -3.77 -11.12 16.89
N MET A 19 -3.48 -10.02 16.21
CA MET A 19 -3.59 -9.94 14.75
C MET A 19 -2.42 -10.64 14.07
N ALA A 20 -1.23 -10.59 14.67
CA ALA A 20 -0.08 -11.36 14.22
C ALA A 20 -0.39 -12.86 14.25
N GLU A 21 -1.02 -13.38 15.31
CA GLU A 21 -1.49 -14.78 15.38
C GLU A 21 -2.50 -15.09 14.26
N VAL A 22 -3.46 -14.21 14.01
CA VAL A 22 -4.39 -14.37 12.88
C VAL A 22 -3.65 -14.43 11.54
N PHE A 23 -2.58 -13.65 11.34
CA PHE A 23 -1.79 -13.72 10.10
C PHE A 23 -0.93 -14.98 10.02
N ARG A 24 -0.44 -15.51 11.15
CA ARG A 24 0.33 -16.77 11.21
C ARG A 24 -0.49 -17.98 10.74
N THR A 25 -1.81 -17.96 10.92
CA THR A 25 -2.71 -19.04 10.46
C THR A 25 -3.00 -19.03 8.95
N LYS A 26 -2.54 -18.04 8.18
CA LYS A 26 -2.84 -17.92 6.75
C LYS A 26 -2.06 -18.95 5.93
N THR A 27 -2.75 -19.61 4.99
CA THR A 27 -2.10 -20.50 4.03
C THR A 27 -1.18 -19.72 3.09
N PRO A 28 -0.20 -20.38 2.43
CA PRO A 28 0.64 -19.72 1.43
C PRO A 28 -0.16 -18.99 0.34
N ALA A 29 -1.24 -19.60 -0.16
CA ALA A 29 -2.12 -19.00 -1.17
C ALA A 29 -2.82 -17.74 -0.63
N GLN A 30 -3.30 -17.76 0.61
CA GLN A 30 -3.93 -16.59 1.24
C GLN A 30 -2.91 -15.45 1.44
N ARG A 31 -1.67 -15.77 1.83
CA ARG A 31 -0.61 -14.76 1.97
C ARG A 31 -0.31 -14.07 0.64
N LEU A 32 -0.23 -14.83 -0.45
CA LEU A 32 -0.07 -14.25 -1.80
C LEU A 32 -1.29 -13.41 -2.21
N ALA A 33 -2.50 -13.89 -1.95
CA ALA A 33 -3.72 -13.14 -2.24
C ALA A 33 -3.75 -11.79 -1.52
N ILE A 34 -3.33 -11.74 -0.24
CA ILE A 34 -3.16 -10.51 0.53
C ILE A 34 -2.14 -9.59 -0.17
N GLY A 35 -0.95 -10.08 -0.51
CA GLY A 35 0.07 -9.30 -1.20
C GLY A 35 -0.42 -8.69 -2.51
N PHE A 36 -1.11 -9.48 -3.35
CA PHE A 36 -1.68 -8.97 -4.60
C PHE A 36 -2.81 -7.96 -4.36
N ALA A 37 -3.63 -8.14 -3.33
CA ALA A 37 -4.67 -7.18 -2.96
C ALA A 37 -4.09 -5.85 -2.48
N LEU A 38 -3.02 -5.89 -1.68
CA LEU A 38 -2.28 -4.70 -1.24
C LEU A 38 -1.71 -3.94 -2.44
N ARG A 39 -1.06 -4.64 -3.39
CA ARG A 39 -0.53 -4.01 -4.61
C ARG A 39 -1.62 -3.31 -5.44
N ARG A 40 -2.75 -3.98 -5.69
CA ARG A 40 -3.88 -3.38 -6.43
C ARG A 40 -4.47 -2.16 -5.72
N SER A 41 -4.52 -2.20 -4.38
CA SER A 41 -5.02 -1.10 -3.57
C SER A 41 -4.09 0.11 -3.64
N ALA A 42 -2.78 -0.11 -3.50
CA ALA A 42 -1.76 0.93 -3.66
C ALA A 42 -1.81 1.56 -5.06
N GLU A 43 -1.97 0.75 -6.11
CA GLU A 43 -2.14 1.24 -7.49
C GLU A 43 -3.34 2.19 -7.62
N ARG A 44 -4.50 1.79 -7.09
CA ARG A 44 -5.71 2.62 -7.11
C ARG A 44 -5.52 3.94 -6.38
N LEU A 45 -4.92 3.91 -5.18
CA LEU A 45 -4.68 5.11 -4.39
C LEU A 45 -3.72 6.06 -5.09
N LEU A 46 -2.60 5.55 -5.63
CA LEU A 46 -1.64 6.35 -6.38
C LEU A 46 -2.26 6.97 -7.63
N ARG A 47 -3.03 6.18 -8.39
CA ARG A 47 -3.72 6.69 -9.58
C ARG A 47 -4.68 7.82 -9.23
N ALA A 48 -5.53 7.62 -8.22
CA ALA A 48 -6.48 8.63 -7.77
C ALA A 48 -5.79 9.91 -7.28
N HIS A 49 -4.74 9.75 -6.47
CA HIS A 49 -3.94 10.86 -5.99
C HIS A 49 -3.30 11.64 -7.14
N LEU A 50 -2.63 10.96 -8.08
CA LEU A 50 -1.96 11.61 -9.21
C LEU A 50 -2.94 12.31 -10.15
N THR A 51 -4.08 11.70 -10.47
CA THR A 51 -5.12 12.35 -11.28
C THR A 51 -5.67 13.60 -10.59
N CYS A 52 -5.83 13.57 -9.26
CA CYS A 52 -6.31 14.72 -8.50
C CYS A 52 -5.27 15.85 -8.41
N THR A 53 -4.01 15.52 -8.12
CA THR A 53 -2.92 16.51 -7.95
C THR A 53 -2.39 17.04 -9.29
N HIS A 54 -2.56 16.28 -10.38
CA HIS A 54 -2.08 16.65 -11.71
C HIS A 54 -3.20 16.53 -12.78
N PRO A 55 -4.22 17.41 -12.76
CA PRO A 55 -5.37 17.32 -13.67
C PRO A 55 -5.02 17.50 -15.16
N GLY A 56 -3.87 18.11 -15.47
CA GLY A 56 -3.38 18.28 -16.84
C GLY A 56 -2.57 17.09 -17.39
N TRP A 57 -2.36 16.03 -16.62
CA TRP A 57 -1.65 14.85 -17.10
C TRP A 57 -2.58 13.93 -17.88
N ASP A 58 -2.07 13.40 -18.99
CA ASP A 58 -2.74 12.31 -19.70
C ASP A 58 -2.67 10.99 -18.90
N SER A 59 -3.53 10.05 -19.27
CA SER A 59 -3.64 8.75 -18.62
C SER A 59 -2.38 7.89 -18.74
N GLN A 60 -1.59 8.07 -19.81
CA GLN A 60 -0.37 7.33 -20.06
C GLN A 60 0.75 7.78 -19.11
N ARG A 61 0.88 9.09 -18.88
CA ARG A 61 1.81 9.69 -17.94
C ARG A 61 1.49 9.28 -16.51
N VAL A 62 0.21 9.32 -16.12
CA VAL A 62 -0.23 8.80 -14.81
C VAL A 62 0.13 7.33 -14.67
N ALA A 63 -0.15 6.49 -15.67
CA ALA A 63 0.16 5.06 -15.60
C ALA A 63 1.66 4.79 -15.45
N ARG A 64 2.51 5.52 -16.19
CA ARG A 64 3.97 5.41 -16.08
C ARG A 64 4.47 5.78 -14.69
N GLU A 65 3.95 6.86 -14.12
CA GLU A 65 4.32 7.31 -12.78
C GLU A 65 3.86 6.31 -11.70
N VAL A 66 2.63 5.78 -11.81
CA VAL A 66 2.12 4.74 -10.90
C VAL A 66 3.01 3.50 -10.95
N ALA A 67 3.37 3.03 -12.15
CA ALA A 67 4.25 1.88 -12.31
C ALA A 67 5.61 2.14 -11.67
N GLY A 68 6.24 3.28 -11.97
CA GLY A 68 7.54 3.66 -11.39
C GLY A 68 7.53 3.73 -9.87
N ARG A 69 6.47 4.28 -9.25
CA ARG A 69 6.35 4.35 -7.78
C ARG A 69 6.09 3.00 -7.13
N LEU A 70 5.28 2.13 -7.75
CA LEU A 70 4.99 0.80 -7.21
C LEU A 70 6.16 -0.17 -7.32
N SER A 71 6.96 -0.04 -8.38
CA SER A 71 8.10 -0.92 -8.63
C SER A 71 9.44 -0.35 -8.14
N HIS A 72 9.43 0.82 -7.49
CA HIS A 72 10.65 1.57 -7.17
C HIS A 72 11.54 1.80 -8.40
N GLY A 73 10.94 1.99 -9.58
CA GLY A 73 11.65 2.18 -10.83
C GLY A 73 12.15 0.89 -11.50
N ALA A 74 11.82 -0.30 -10.98
CA ALA A 74 12.04 -1.53 -11.74
C ALA A 74 11.06 -1.55 -12.93
N THR A 75 11.59 -1.33 -14.13
CA THR A 75 10.87 -1.35 -15.41
C THR A 75 11.21 -2.60 -16.20
#